data_AF-A0A1Y5F2N9-F1
#
_entry.id   AF-A0A1Y5F2N9-F1
#
_cell.length_a   1.000
_cell.length_b   1.000
_cell.length_c   1.000
_cell.angle_alpha   90.00
_cell.angle_beta   90.00
_cell.angle_gamma   90.00
#
_symmetry.space_group_name_H-M   'P 1'
#
loop_
_entity.id
_entity.type
_entity.pdbx_description
1 polymer ?
#
loop_
_entity_poly.entity_id
_entity_poly.type
_entity_poly.pdbx_seq_one_letter_code
_entity_poly.pdbx_strand_id
1 'polypeptide(L)'
;MLRTKLALIFILIFTTSCKQLFTDDELGLVFEKTLISSLSYESTFKINAAFPLGKTISRPVGVWQRLLETDNYCMDYRIPSKKKTGIITLVKKEANSICPALPIYEPFLSLDNISDFNFKLLNNFISGKKIRKATYGMSLTFLYKNEKRKIEITLVNMNRKIFKENHDFLKYQSFGTKYWKKGLRISRVKNRKIRTNPWLVQSLKKDSSGELNFCERVDRTCKVIGKNSCYECLAGWIPVVDFNCPNGGSKVCAPIDCGKKGMPACPRGTKWKGVEMLELCFDNSPAGFCEGELKTMCDDNKVLICN
;
A
#
# COMPACT_ATOMS: atom_id res chain seq x y z
N MET A 1 22.75 67.05 -2.65
CA MET A 1 21.99 66.00 -3.38
C MET A 1 22.84 64.86 -3.94
N LEU A 2 24.13 65.06 -4.28
CA LEU A 2 24.96 64.00 -4.88
C LEU A 2 25.38 62.89 -3.89
N ARG A 3 25.66 63.24 -2.62
CA ARG A 3 26.08 62.29 -1.57
C ARG A 3 25.01 61.24 -1.22
N THR A 4 23.73 61.62 -1.25
CA THR A 4 22.62 60.69 -0.95
C THR A 4 22.39 59.67 -2.07
N LYS A 5 22.62 60.04 -3.34
CA LYS A 5 22.50 59.09 -4.46
C LYS A 5 23.61 58.03 -4.47
N LEU A 6 24.84 58.41 -4.07
CA LEU A 6 25.98 57.50 -4.00
C LEU A 6 25.84 56.44 -2.89
N ALA A 7 25.31 56.84 -1.73
CA ALA A 7 25.03 55.91 -0.63
C ALA A 7 23.97 54.85 -1.01
N LEU A 8 22.94 55.24 -1.74
CA LEU A 8 21.86 54.35 -2.19
C LEU A 8 22.35 53.32 -3.21
N ILE A 9 23.26 53.71 -4.10
CA ILE A 9 23.91 52.80 -5.07
C ILE A 9 24.81 51.79 -4.34
N PHE A 10 25.57 52.21 -3.31
CA PHE A 10 26.38 51.29 -2.52
C PHE A 10 25.54 50.26 -1.76
N ILE A 11 24.40 50.68 -1.19
CA ILE A 11 23.46 49.77 -0.52
C ILE A 11 22.83 48.80 -1.54
N LEU A 12 22.52 49.25 -2.76
CA LEU A 12 22.04 48.39 -3.85
C LEU A 12 23.10 47.37 -4.31
N ILE A 13 24.38 47.74 -4.37
CA ILE A 13 25.47 46.82 -4.74
C ILE A 13 25.73 45.79 -3.62
N PHE A 14 25.65 46.19 -2.36
CA PHE A 14 25.80 45.27 -1.23
C PHE A 14 24.59 44.32 -1.08
N THR A 15 23.38 44.79 -1.35
CA THR A 15 22.16 43.93 -1.27
C THR A 15 22.01 43.00 -2.47
N THR A 16 22.56 43.33 -3.64
CA THR A 16 22.57 42.46 -4.82
C THR A 16 23.65 41.36 -4.79
N SER A 17 24.70 41.53 -3.97
CA SER A 17 25.76 40.51 -3.77
C SER A 17 25.36 39.35 -2.86
N CYS A 18 24.15 39.33 -2.27
CA CYS A 18 23.70 38.23 -1.41
C CYS A 18 23.45 36.89 -2.14
N LYS A 19 23.61 36.81 -3.47
CA LYS A 19 23.45 35.56 -4.23
C LYS A 19 24.62 34.58 -4.06
N GLN A 20 25.67 34.93 -3.33
CA GLN A 20 26.91 34.14 -3.20
C GLN A 20 27.21 33.63 -1.78
N LEU A 21 26.19 33.49 -0.93
CA LEU A 21 26.39 33.31 0.51
C LEU A 21 26.46 31.87 1.03
N PHE A 22 26.24 30.87 0.17
CA PHE A 22 26.33 29.47 0.59
C PHE A 22 27.61 28.84 0.09
N THR A 23 28.38 28.29 1.02
CA THR A 23 29.40 27.30 0.70
C THR A 23 28.74 26.10 0.00
N ASP A 24 29.53 25.39 -0.76
CA ASP A 24 29.08 24.23 -1.53
C ASP A 24 28.43 23.13 -0.66
N ASP A 25 28.90 22.98 0.58
CA ASP A 25 28.34 22.05 1.56
C ASP A 25 27.02 22.54 2.14
N GLU A 26 26.93 23.85 2.43
CA GLU A 26 25.67 24.47 2.86
C GLU A 26 24.61 24.37 1.78
N LEU A 27 24.99 24.51 0.50
CA LEU A 27 24.07 24.34 -0.63
C LEU A 27 23.48 22.92 -0.66
N GLY A 28 24.30 21.89 -0.47
CA GLY A 28 23.84 20.51 -0.37
C GLY A 28 22.87 20.28 0.80
N LEU A 29 23.13 20.91 1.95
CA LEU A 29 22.29 20.81 3.14
C LEU A 29 20.97 21.57 2.99
N VAL A 30 21.01 22.79 2.44
CA VAL A 30 19.81 23.59 2.13
C VAL A 30 18.94 22.85 1.12
N PHE A 31 19.56 22.27 0.08
CA PHE A 31 18.88 21.42 -0.88
C PHE A 31 18.16 20.25 -0.19
N GLU A 32 18.87 19.50 0.65
CA GLU A 32 18.30 18.36 1.38
C GLU A 32 17.08 18.78 2.23
N LYS A 33 17.22 19.82 3.05
CA LYS A 33 16.13 20.26 3.94
C LYS A 33 14.93 20.78 3.15
N THR A 34 15.18 21.51 2.08
CA THR A 34 14.12 22.06 1.22
C THR A 34 13.39 20.94 0.49
N LEU A 35 14.12 19.94 -0.03
CA LEU A 35 13.55 18.78 -0.69
C LEU A 35 12.72 17.92 0.27
N ILE A 36 13.23 17.65 1.48
CA ILE A 36 12.50 16.92 2.53
C ILE A 36 11.19 17.66 2.84
N SER A 37 11.25 18.95 3.13
CA SER A 37 10.07 19.74 3.49
C SER A 37 9.03 19.76 2.35
N SER A 38 9.49 19.99 1.11
CA SER A 38 8.61 20.09 -0.07
C SER A 38 7.89 18.78 -0.37
N LEU A 39 8.56 17.64 -0.24
CA LEU A 39 7.97 16.35 -0.62
C LEU A 39 7.27 15.61 0.53
N SER A 40 7.54 15.93 1.79
CA SER A 40 6.98 15.20 2.95
C SER A 40 5.46 15.31 3.06
N TYR A 41 4.89 16.41 2.56
CA TYR A 41 3.46 16.73 2.68
C TYR A 41 2.65 16.44 1.42
N GLU A 42 3.29 16.00 0.34
CA GLU A 42 2.61 15.68 -0.91
C GLU A 42 1.77 14.41 -0.76
N SER A 43 0.61 14.37 -1.43
CA SER A 43 -0.36 13.29 -1.29
C SER A 43 -0.28 12.29 -2.43
N THR A 44 -0.08 12.77 -3.65
CA THR A 44 0.08 11.94 -4.85
C THR A 44 1.53 11.87 -5.29
N PHE A 45 1.92 10.70 -5.78
CA PHE A 45 3.24 10.48 -6.38
C PHE A 45 3.05 9.63 -7.63
N LYS A 46 3.48 10.15 -8.77
CA LYS A 46 3.60 9.41 -10.03
C LYS A 46 5.08 9.24 -10.30
N ILE A 47 5.57 8.01 -10.16
CA ILE A 47 6.97 7.68 -10.38
C ILE A 47 7.14 7.24 -11.84
N ASN A 48 8.20 7.69 -12.49
CA ASN A 48 8.52 7.25 -13.83
C ASN A 48 8.93 5.76 -13.82
N ALA A 49 8.06 4.91 -14.38
CA ALA A 49 8.24 3.46 -14.42
C ALA A 49 9.43 3.00 -15.27
N ALA A 50 9.99 3.87 -16.12
CA ALA A 50 11.19 3.57 -16.90
C ALA A 50 12.43 3.37 -16.02
N PHE A 51 12.43 3.88 -14.78
CA PHE A 51 13.55 3.76 -13.86
C PHE A 51 13.28 2.71 -12.78
N PRO A 52 14.07 1.62 -12.75
CA PRO A 52 13.92 0.59 -11.74
C PRO A 52 14.30 1.11 -10.35
N LEU A 53 13.35 1.02 -9.41
CA LEU A 53 13.55 1.39 -8.01
C LEU A 53 14.79 0.70 -7.41
N GLY A 54 15.61 1.47 -6.71
CA GLY A 54 16.79 0.96 -6.01
C GLY A 54 18.01 0.73 -6.90
N LYS A 55 17.94 0.97 -8.21
CA LYS A 55 19.08 0.89 -9.12
C LYS A 55 19.59 2.28 -9.50
N THR A 56 20.88 2.38 -9.79
CA THR A 56 21.51 3.60 -10.28
C THR A 56 21.00 3.97 -11.67
N ILE A 57 20.58 5.22 -11.84
CA ILE A 57 20.12 5.78 -13.10
C ILE A 57 21.33 6.31 -13.87
N SER A 58 21.82 5.52 -14.83
CA SER A 58 23.02 5.86 -15.62
C SER A 58 22.75 6.07 -17.11
N ARG A 59 21.53 5.80 -17.60
CA ARG A 59 21.17 5.89 -19.02
C ARG A 59 19.74 6.40 -19.22
N PRO A 60 19.45 7.15 -20.31
CA PRO A 60 20.40 7.62 -21.33
C PRO A 60 21.26 8.80 -20.85
N VAL A 61 22.57 8.78 -21.16
CA VAL A 61 23.53 9.79 -20.67
C VAL A 61 23.28 11.18 -21.25
N GLY A 62 23.42 12.22 -20.43
CA GLY A 62 23.28 13.62 -20.84
C GLY A 62 21.85 14.11 -21.08
N VAL A 63 20.84 13.25 -20.87
CA VAL A 63 19.43 13.55 -21.13
C VAL A 63 18.72 13.94 -19.83
N TRP A 64 17.79 14.89 -19.93
CA TRP A 64 16.87 15.23 -18.85
C TRP A 64 15.73 14.24 -18.76
N GLN A 65 15.46 13.76 -17.56
CA GLN A 65 14.44 12.75 -17.30
C GLN A 65 13.63 13.16 -16.09
N ARG A 66 12.31 13.05 -16.21
CA ARG A 66 11.43 13.21 -15.07
C ARG A 66 11.43 11.97 -14.22
N LEU A 67 11.71 12.12 -12.93
CA LEU A 67 11.80 11.01 -11.99
C LEU A 67 10.47 10.79 -11.26
N LEU A 68 9.90 11.88 -10.73
CA LEU A 68 8.62 11.84 -10.03
C LEU A 68 7.81 13.11 -10.28
N GLU A 69 6.49 12.95 -10.23
CA GLU A 69 5.52 14.04 -10.19
C GLU A 69 4.65 13.92 -8.94
N THR A 70 4.36 15.04 -8.31
CA THR A 70 3.37 15.15 -7.23
C THR A 70 2.27 16.15 -7.61
N ASP A 71 1.41 16.50 -6.65
CA ASP A 71 0.38 17.51 -6.85
C ASP A 71 1.02 18.88 -7.13
N ASN A 72 2.05 19.24 -6.37
CA ASN A 72 2.67 20.57 -6.42
C ASN A 72 4.07 20.60 -7.03
N TYR A 73 4.72 19.46 -7.26
CA TYR A 73 6.13 19.42 -7.65
C TYR A 73 6.45 18.42 -8.75
N CYS A 74 7.54 18.68 -9.47
CA CYS A 74 8.15 17.82 -10.45
C CYS A 74 9.63 17.68 -10.08
N MET A 75 10.13 16.45 -9.93
CA MET A 75 11.55 16.21 -9.72
C MET A 75 12.16 15.64 -11.00
N ASP A 76 13.15 16.34 -11.52
CA ASP A 76 13.81 16.00 -12.77
C ASP A 76 15.30 15.78 -12.52
N TYR A 77 15.91 14.93 -13.35
CA TYR A 77 17.32 14.58 -13.26
C TYR A 77 17.96 14.58 -14.64
N ARG A 78 19.05 15.34 -14.79
CA ARG A 78 19.96 15.24 -15.91
C ARG A 78 20.98 14.16 -15.62
N ILE A 79 20.96 13.09 -16.42
CA ILE A 79 21.90 11.98 -16.26
C ILE A 79 23.30 12.46 -16.68
N PRO A 80 24.35 12.25 -15.86
CA PRO A 80 25.70 12.72 -16.18
C PRO A 80 26.24 12.09 -17.46
N SER A 81 27.16 12.81 -18.11
CA SER A 81 27.93 12.36 -19.27
C SER A 81 29.39 12.81 -19.11
N LYS A 82 30.28 12.37 -20.00
CA LYS A 82 31.68 12.82 -19.98
C LYS A 82 31.86 14.35 -20.04
N LYS A 83 30.90 15.07 -20.65
CA LYS A 83 30.97 16.53 -20.87
C LYS A 83 30.06 17.34 -19.96
N LYS A 84 29.06 16.72 -19.32
CA LYS A 84 28.03 17.41 -18.54
C LYS A 84 27.81 16.67 -17.24
N THR A 85 27.86 17.39 -16.13
CA THR A 85 27.61 16.85 -14.79
C THR A 85 26.13 16.55 -14.59
N GLY A 86 25.82 15.67 -13.64
CA GLY A 86 24.42 15.39 -13.32
C GLY A 86 23.83 16.53 -12.50
N ILE A 87 22.54 16.79 -12.73
CA ILE A 87 21.79 17.85 -12.06
C ILE A 87 20.47 17.26 -11.61
N ILE A 88 20.09 17.47 -10.36
CA ILE A 88 18.72 17.21 -9.89
C ILE A 88 18.01 18.55 -9.67
N THR A 89 16.77 18.63 -10.12
CA THR A 89 15.94 19.82 -9.95
C THR A 89 14.60 19.46 -9.34
N LEU A 90 14.08 20.35 -8.50
CA LEU A 90 12.69 20.36 -8.08
C LEU A 90 12.02 21.60 -8.66
N VAL A 91 10.86 21.41 -9.27
CA VAL A 91 10.13 22.48 -9.94
C VAL A 91 8.72 22.52 -9.39
N LYS A 92 8.27 23.73 -9.03
CA LYS A 92 6.93 23.94 -8.51
C LYS A 92 5.94 24.00 -9.67
N LYS A 93 4.82 23.32 -9.54
CA LYS A 93 3.69 23.43 -10.46
C LYS A 93 2.91 24.70 -10.16
N GLU A 94 2.35 25.29 -11.21
CA GLU A 94 1.28 26.26 -11.05
C GLU A 94 -0.02 25.49 -10.74
N ALA A 95 -1.02 26.17 -10.16
CA ALA A 95 -2.25 25.50 -9.73
C ALA A 95 -2.91 24.75 -10.91
N ASN A 96 -3.11 23.44 -10.76
CA ASN A 96 -3.63 22.53 -11.79
C ASN A 96 -2.78 22.38 -13.06
N SER A 97 -1.52 22.84 -13.06
CA SER A 97 -0.65 22.74 -14.22
C SER A 97 0.00 21.37 -14.34
N ILE A 98 0.17 20.92 -15.58
CA ILE A 98 1.08 19.81 -15.91
C ILE A 98 2.50 20.29 -15.62
N CYS A 99 3.39 19.37 -15.29
CA CYS A 99 4.81 19.69 -15.17
C CYS A 99 5.36 20.27 -16.48
N PRO A 100 6.21 21.32 -16.45
CA PRO A 100 6.71 21.98 -17.65
C PRO A 100 7.54 21.04 -18.53
N ALA A 101 7.71 21.38 -19.81
CA ALA A 101 8.55 20.61 -20.72
C ALA A 101 10.03 20.65 -20.25
N LEU A 102 10.76 19.56 -20.48
CA LEU A 102 12.19 19.49 -20.23
C LEU A 102 12.98 20.02 -21.45
N PRO A 103 14.13 20.70 -21.28
CA PRO A 103 14.78 21.05 -20.02
C PRO A 103 14.15 22.27 -19.33
N ILE A 104 14.29 22.36 -18.01
CA ILE A 104 13.79 23.49 -17.22
C ILE A 104 14.95 24.43 -16.91
N TYR A 105 14.77 25.71 -17.22
CA TYR A 105 15.81 26.73 -17.05
C TYR A 105 15.78 27.40 -15.67
N GLU A 106 14.60 27.48 -15.04
CA GLU A 106 14.40 28.14 -13.75
C GLU A 106 13.73 27.20 -12.74
N PRO A 107 14.47 26.22 -12.20
CA PRO A 107 13.93 25.34 -11.19
C PRO A 107 13.76 26.06 -9.85
N PHE A 108 12.79 25.62 -9.06
CA PHE A 108 12.61 26.10 -7.68
C PHE A 108 13.81 25.73 -6.80
N LEU A 109 14.39 24.55 -7.04
CA LEU A 109 15.56 24.05 -6.33
C LEU A 109 16.44 23.26 -7.31
N SER A 110 17.76 23.44 -7.28
CA SER A 110 18.72 22.71 -8.11
C SER A 110 19.95 22.29 -7.31
N LEU A 111 20.49 21.11 -7.62
CA LEU A 111 21.78 20.67 -7.12
C LEU A 111 22.57 20.01 -8.26
N ASP A 112 23.73 20.59 -8.54
CA ASP A 112 24.63 20.19 -9.63
C ASP A 112 25.72 19.23 -9.12
N ASN A 113 26.55 18.71 -10.03
CA ASN A 113 27.68 17.82 -9.71
C ASN A 113 27.26 16.52 -9.02
N ILE A 114 26.11 15.98 -9.45
CA ILE A 114 25.57 14.72 -8.95
C ILE A 114 25.94 13.57 -9.89
N SER A 115 26.34 12.44 -9.32
CA SER A 115 26.50 11.15 -10.02
C SER A 115 25.93 10.00 -9.19
N ASP A 116 25.86 8.81 -9.78
CA ASP A 116 25.36 7.57 -9.15
C ASP A 116 24.02 7.72 -8.44
N PHE A 117 23.12 8.51 -9.04
CA PHE A 117 21.81 8.76 -8.48
C PHE A 117 20.93 7.51 -8.51
N ASN A 118 20.32 7.20 -7.38
CA ASN A 118 19.39 6.11 -7.17
C ASN A 118 18.28 6.60 -6.24
N PHE A 119 17.04 6.21 -6.53
CA PHE A 119 15.93 6.39 -5.63
C PHE A 119 15.22 5.07 -5.36
N LYS A 120 14.79 4.88 -4.11
CA LYS A 120 14.02 3.72 -3.69
C LYS A 120 12.86 4.14 -2.80
N LEU A 121 11.77 3.39 -2.87
CA LEU A 121 10.70 3.51 -1.89
C LEU A 121 11.11 2.79 -0.60
N LEU A 122 10.91 3.47 0.52
CA LEU A 122 11.14 2.89 1.83
C LEU A 122 9.90 2.12 2.24
N ASN A 123 10.03 0.80 2.16
CA ASN A 123 9.05 -0.15 2.67
C ASN A 123 9.65 -0.75 3.93
N ASN A 124 8.86 -0.84 4.99
CA ASN A 124 9.05 -1.73 6.14
C ASN A 124 9.47 -1.15 7.50
N PHE A 125 10.03 0.04 7.72
CA PHE A 125 10.46 0.44 9.08
C PHE A 125 10.32 1.95 9.42
N ILE A 126 9.50 2.30 10.42
CA ILE A 126 9.58 3.63 11.06
C ILE A 126 10.09 3.43 12.49
N SER A 127 11.19 4.10 12.85
CA SER A 127 11.77 4.07 14.22
C SER A 127 11.96 2.65 14.76
N GLY A 128 12.53 1.75 13.94
CA GLY A 128 12.76 0.34 14.30
C GLY A 128 11.52 -0.56 14.32
N LYS A 129 10.30 -0.01 14.16
CA LYS A 129 9.07 -0.79 14.09
C LYS A 129 8.76 -1.19 12.66
N LYS A 130 8.59 -2.51 12.45
CA LYS A 130 8.27 -3.04 11.12
C LYS A 130 6.85 -2.65 10.70
N ILE A 131 6.70 -1.73 9.74
CA ILE A 131 5.40 -1.42 9.14
C ILE A 131 5.15 -2.44 8.03
N ARG A 132 4.17 -3.32 8.25
CA ARG A 132 3.83 -4.32 7.24
C ARG A 132 3.27 -3.63 5.99
N LYS A 133 3.95 -3.82 4.86
CA LYS A 133 3.44 -3.59 3.50
C LYS A 133 2.89 -2.18 3.26
N ALA A 134 3.57 -1.17 3.80
CA ALA A 134 3.28 0.22 3.47
C ALA A 134 4.58 0.95 3.12
N THR A 135 4.56 1.65 2.00
CA THR A 135 5.52 2.70 1.69
C THR A 135 5.26 3.85 2.66
N TYR A 136 6.29 4.20 3.44
CA TYR A 136 6.22 5.30 4.39
C TYR A 136 7.15 6.46 4.02
N GLY A 137 8.03 6.24 3.04
CA GLY A 137 9.06 7.16 2.69
C GLY A 137 9.69 6.87 1.34
N MET A 138 10.62 7.73 0.95
CA MET A 138 11.56 7.50 -0.14
C MET A 138 12.98 7.74 0.35
N SER A 139 13.93 7.05 -0.27
CA SER A 139 15.36 7.25 -0.04
C SER A 139 16.04 7.55 -1.35
N LEU A 140 16.75 8.67 -1.37
CA LEU A 140 17.57 9.14 -2.47
C LEU A 140 19.02 8.92 -2.07
N THR A 141 19.81 8.31 -2.93
CA THR A 141 21.25 8.11 -2.73
C THR A 141 21.99 8.55 -3.96
N PHE A 142 23.04 9.34 -3.78
CA PHE A 142 23.84 9.88 -4.88
C PHE A 142 25.24 10.27 -4.39
N LEU A 143 26.16 10.45 -5.33
CA LEU A 143 27.44 11.10 -5.09
C LEU A 143 27.30 12.59 -5.40
N TYR A 144 27.65 13.45 -4.45
CA TYR A 144 27.77 14.88 -4.64
C TYR A 144 29.22 15.26 -4.35
N LYS A 145 29.93 15.76 -5.37
CA LYS A 145 31.37 16.09 -5.27
C LYS A 145 32.23 14.94 -4.72
N ASN A 146 31.95 13.72 -5.19
CA ASN A 146 32.58 12.46 -4.76
C ASN A 146 32.22 11.98 -3.35
N GLU A 147 31.37 12.69 -2.62
CA GLU A 147 30.85 12.23 -1.33
C GLU A 147 29.49 11.56 -1.49
N LYS A 148 29.34 10.39 -0.86
CA LYS A 148 28.06 9.68 -0.86
C LYS A 148 27.07 10.35 0.09
N ARG A 149 26.00 10.89 -0.48
CA ARG A 149 24.88 11.48 0.26
C ARG A 149 23.67 10.54 0.20
N LYS A 150 22.90 10.55 1.28
CA LYS A 150 21.66 9.78 1.42
C LYS A 150 20.61 10.64 2.09
N ILE A 151 19.52 10.89 1.37
CA ILE A 151 18.36 11.63 1.87
C ILE A 151 17.24 10.62 2.11
N GLU A 152 16.63 10.66 3.29
CA GLU A 152 15.42 9.89 3.59
C GLU A 152 14.27 10.86 3.86
N ILE A 153 13.20 10.74 3.06
CA ILE A 153 12.04 11.60 3.14
C ILE A 153 10.87 10.76 3.62
N THR A 154 10.23 11.19 4.71
CA THR A 154 8.99 10.55 5.21
C THR A 154 7.81 11.17 4.48
N LEU A 155 6.98 10.35 3.84
CA LEU A 155 5.85 10.84 3.03
C LEU A 155 4.57 10.67 3.86
N VAL A 156 4.31 11.66 4.72
CA VAL A 156 3.27 11.57 5.77
C VAL A 156 1.88 11.49 5.16
N ASN A 157 1.64 12.26 4.10
CA ASN A 157 0.34 12.40 3.43
C ASN A 157 0.15 11.48 2.22
N MET A 158 1.14 10.65 1.89
CA MET A 158 1.12 9.81 0.70
C MET A 158 -0.11 8.89 0.69
N ASN A 159 -0.88 8.92 -0.40
CA ASN A 159 -1.98 7.99 -0.62
C ASN A 159 -1.42 6.58 -0.87
N ARG A 160 -1.37 5.79 0.20
CA ARG A 160 -0.81 4.43 0.22
C ARG A 160 -1.55 3.44 -0.68
N LYS A 161 -2.75 3.77 -1.19
CA LYS A 161 -3.48 2.88 -2.11
C LYS A 161 -2.78 2.75 -3.46
N ILE A 162 -2.07 3.78 -3.92
CA ILE A 162 -1.45 3.84 -5.27
C ILE A 162 -0.26 2.88 -5.38
N PHE A 163 0.49 2.69 -4.29
CA PHE A 163 1.69 1.84 -4.23
C PHE A 163 1.44 0.49 -3.54
N LYS A 164 0.18 0.16 -3.29
CA LYS A 164 -0.17 -1.25 -3.10
C LYS A 164 0.11 -1.91 -4.45
N GLU A 165 1.19 -2.68 -4.52
CA GLU A 165 1.25 -3.77 -5.49
C GLU A 165 -0.14 -4.42 -5.48
N ASN A 166 -0.76 -4.60 -6.65
CA ASN A 166 -1.99 -5.34 -6.86
C ASN A 166 -1.83 -6.83 -6.48
N HIS A 167 -1.17 -7.13 -5.36
CA HIS A 167 -1.68 -8.14 -4.50
C HIS A 167 -3.00 -7.60 -3.99
N ASP A 168 -4.11 -8.05 -4.61
CA ASP A 168 -5.41 -8.09 -3.96
C ASP A 168 -5.17 -8.51 -2.52
N PHE A 169 -5.18 -7.54 -1.62
CA PHE A 169 -5.09 -7.84 -0.22
C PHE A 169 -6.44 -8.42 0.13
N LEU A 170 -6.53 -9.75 0.09
CA LEU A 170 -7.40 -10.51 0.96
C LEU A 170 -7.28 -9.84 2.34
N LYS A 171 -8.35 -9.17 2.76
CA LYS A 171 -8.41 -8.38 3.98
C LYS A 171 -8.39 -9.29 5.21
N TYR A 172 -7.54 -10.32 5.27
CA TYR A 172 -7.24 -11.12 6.46
C TYR A 172 -5.83 -11.70 6.38
N GLN A 173 -4.85 -10.97 6.91
CA GLN A 173 -3.73 -11.61 7.61
C GLN A 173 -3.77 -11.15 9.06
N SER A 174 -4.85 -11.53 9.74
CA SER A 174 -4.89 -11.58 11.20
C SER A 174 -3.79 -12.54 11.68
N PHE A 175 -2.81 -11.98 12.39
CA PHE A 175 -2.15 -12.47 13.61
C PHE A 175 -2.19 -13.97 14.03
N GLY A 176 -2.20 -14.93 13.11
CA GLY A 176 -2.13 -16.37 13.44
C GLY A 176 -0.75 -17.05 13.27
N THR A 177 0.25 -16.38 12.69
CA THR A 177 1.51 -17.06 12.32
C THR A 177 2.66 -16.91 13.31
N LYS A 178 2.41 -16.47 14.55
CA LYS A 178 3.49 -16.29 15.54
C LYS A 178 4.09 -17.62 16.07
N TYR A 179 3.47 -18.79 15.81
CA TYR A 179 3.91 -20.08 16.39
C TYR A 179 4.54 -21.11 15.45
N TRP A 180 4.69 -20.88 14.14
CA TRP A 180 5.31 -21.87 13.24
C TRP A 180 6.75 -21.48 12.87
N LYS A 181 7.60 -21.31 13.88
CA LYS A 181 9.05 -21.03 13.74
C LYS A 181 9.93 -22.28 13.68
N LYS A 182 9.37 -23.48 13.55
CA LYS A 182 10.13 -24.70 13.23
C LYS A 182 9.50 -25.38 12.03
N GLY A 183 10.08 -25.14 10.86
CA GLY A 183 9.67 -25.78 9.62
C GLY A 183 9.82 -27.30 9.72
N LEU A 184 8.84 -28.01 9.17
CA LEU A 184 8.99 -29.44 8.87
C LEU A 184 10.15 -29.59 7.87
N ARG A 185 11.23 -30.28 8.26
CA ARG A 185 12.26 -30.74 7.32
C ARG A 185 11.77 -32.03 6.69
N ILE A 186 11.43 -32.01 5.41
CA ILE A 186 11.15 -33.23 4.64
C ILE A 186 12.38 -33.57 3.79
N SER A 187 12.94 -34.74 4.07
CA SER A 187 14.06 -35.36 3.38
C SER A 187 13.73 -35.70 1.92
N ARG A 188 14.70 -35.50 1.01
CA ARG A 188 14.63 -35.93 -0.40
C ARG A 188 14.75 -37.46 -0.49
N VAL A 189 13.65 -38.18 -0.26
CA VAL A 189 13.55 -39.58 -0.70
C VAL A 189 12.67 -39.63 -1.95
N LYS A 190 13.29 -39.96 -3.07
CA LYS A 190 12.66 -40.14 -4.39
C LYS A 190 11.56 -41.21 -4.30
N ASN A 191 10.46 -41.01 -5.02
CA ASN A 191 9.38 -41.97 -5.30
C ASN A 191 8.15 -42.02 -4.37
N ARG A 192 7.69 -40.88 -3.86
CA ARG A 192 6.24 -40.69 -3.66
C ARG A 192 5.77 -39.58 -4.59
N LYS A 193 4.72 -39.81 -5.39
CA LYS A 193 3.98 -38.73 -6.06
C LYS A 193 3.46 -37.82 -4.95
N ILE A 194 4.18 -36.74 -4.67
CA ILE A 194 3.75 -35.72 -3.73
C ILE A 194 2.55 -35.04 -4.37
N ARG A 195 1.37 -35.21 -3.78
CA ARG A 195 0.21 -34.35 -4.06
C ARG A 195 0.65 -32.91 -3.78
N THR A 196 0.87 -32.14 -4.84
CA THR A 196 1.40 -30.77 -4.76
C THR A 196 0.39 -29.74 -4.27
N ASN A 197 -0.87 -30.11 -4.00
CA ASN A 197 -1.76 -29.26 -3.20
C ASN A 197 -3.07 -29.97 -2.82
N PRO A 198 -3.37 -30.15 -1.53
CA PRO A 198 -4.75 -30.32 -1.10
C PRO A 198 -5.29 -29.14 -0.27
N TRP A 199 -4.46 -28.18 0.13
CA TRP A 199 -4.73 -27.43 1.37
C TRP A 199 -4.97 -25.92 1.25
N LEU A 200 -5.16 -25.35 0.04
CA LEU A 200 -5.26 -23.88 -0.03
C LEU A 200 -6.31 -23.25 -0.96
N VAL A 201 -7.22 -23.99 -1.61
CA VAL A 201 -7.96 -23.36 -2.73
C VAL A 201 -9.47 -23.68 -2.83
N GLN A 202 -10.06 -24.61 -2.09
CA GLN A 202 -11.48 -24.94 -2.36
C GLN A 202 -12.52 -24.34 -1.40
N SER A 203 -12.19 -24.09 -0.13
CA SER A 203 -13.22 -23.69 0.84
C SER A 203 -13.50 -22.19 0.90
N LEU A 204 -12.62 -21.34 0.35
CA LEU A 204 -12.87 -19.89 0.24
C LEU A 204 -12.47 -19.34 -1.14
N LYS A 205 -12.48 -20.19 -2.18
CA LYS A 205 -12.74 -19.64 -3.50
C LYS A 205 -14.19 -19.19 -3.48
N LYS A 206 -14.37 -17.92 -3.11
CA LYS A 206 -15.29 -17.08 -3.88
C LYS A 206 -15.04 -17.48 -5.33
N ASP A 207 -16.06 -17.98 -5.99
CA ASP A 207 -16.16 -17.91 -7.43
C ASP A 207 -15.69 -16.53 -7.90
N SER A 208 -15.27 -16.40 -9.15
CA SER A 208 -14.71 -15.16 -9.70
C SER A 208 -15.59 -13.91 -9.47
N SER A 209 -16.85 -14.08 -9.05
CA SER A 209 -17.85 -13.07 -8.63
C SER A 209 -17.72 -12.57 -7.20
N GLY A 210 -17.10 -13.29 -6.28
CA GLY A 210 -16.99 -12.85 -4.89
C GLY A 210 -18.03 -13.44 -3.92
N GLU A 211 -18.74 -14.53 -4.26
CA GLU A 211 -19.84 -15.06 -3.45
C GLU A 211 -19.43 -16.20 -2.50
N LEU A 212 -20.20 -16.43 -1.44
CA LEU A 212 -19.97 -17.57 -0.55
C LEU A 212 -20.21 -18.89 -1.32
N ASN A 213 -19.29 -19.83 -1.21
CA ASN A 213 -19.44 -21.16 -1.83
C ASN A 213 -20.39 -22.05 -0.99
N PHE A 214 -21.69 -21.91 -1.23
CA PHE A 214 -22.72 -22.75 -0.63
C PHE A 214 -22.63 -24.18 -1.17
N CYS A 215 -22.49 -25.14 -0.28
CA CYS A 215 -22.58 -26.55 -0.64
C CYS A 215 -24.00 -27.11 -0.46
N GLU A 216 -24.83 -26.40 0.31
CA GLU A 216 -26.26 -26.69 0.50
C GLU A 216 -26.95 -25.35 0.84
N ARG A 217 -27.98 -24.99 0.08
CA ARG A 217 -28.75 -23.76 0.31
C ARG A 217 -30.20 -24.12 0.61
N VAL A 218 -30.83 -23.43 1.55
CA VAL A 218 -32.26 -23.60 1.85
C VAL A 218 -33.04 -22.33 1.53
N ASP A 219 -34.31 -22.47 1.18
CA ASP A 219 -35.22 -21.33 1.02
C ASP A 219 -35.91 -20.95 2.34
N ARG A 220 -36.74 -19.90 2.29
CA ARG A 220 -37.60 -19.46 3.41
C ARG A 220 -38.62 -20.51 3.85
N THR A 221 -38.89 -21.53 3.04
CA THR A 221 -39.76 -22.67 3.39
C THR A 221 -38.96 -23.86 3.94
N CYS A 222 -37.66 -23.67 4.18
CA CYS A 222 -36.72 -24.68 4.67
C CYS A 222 -36.56 -25.89 3.76
N LYS A 223 -36.78 -25.70 2.46
CA LYS A 223 -36.49 -26.70 1.43
C LYS A 223 -35.13 -26.44 0.82
N VAL A 224 -34.38 -27.52 0.57
CA VAL A 224 -33.07 -27.44 -0.08
C VAL A 224 -33.25 -26.99 -1.53
N ILE A 225 -32.59 -25.89 -1.89
CA ILE A 225 -32.52 -25.37 -3.26
C ILE A 225 -31.23 -25.89 -3.89
N GLY A 226 -31.35 -26.77 -4.88
CA GLY A 226 -30.21 -27.33 -5.61
C GLY A 226 -29.66 -28.63 -4.99
N LYS A 227 -28.50 -29.06 -5.48
CA LYS A 227 -27.87 -30.32 -5.07
C LYS A 227 -27.02 -30.09 -3.82
N ASN A 228 -27.19 -30.94 -2.80
CA ASN A 228 -26.28 -31.00 -1.67
C ASN A 228 -24.93 -31.57 -2.11
N SER A 229 -23.89 -30.74 -2.13
CA SER A 229 -22.51 -31.09 -2.48
C SER A 229 -21.56 -30.95 -1.29
N CYS A 230 -22.06 -30.89 -0.05
CA CYS A 230 -21.22 -30.67 1.13
C CYS A 230 -20.18 -31.79 1.38
N TYR A 231 -20.39 -32.98 0.82
CA TYR A 231 -19.41 -34.07 0.81
C TYR A 231 -18.15 -33.74 -0.04
N GLU A 232 -18.24 -32.77 -0.95
CA GLU A 232 -17.14 -32.31 -1.81
C GLU A 232 -16.26 -31.27 -1.11
N CYS A 233 -16.69 -30.75 0.06
CA CYS A 233 -15.91 -29.80 0.84
C CYS A 233 -14.71 -30.50 1.52
N LEU A 234 -13.54 -30.47 0.88
CA LEU A 234 -12.30 -31.08 1.40
C LEU A 234 -11.90 -30.61 2.82
N ALA A 235 -12.29 -29.40 3.20
CA ALA A 235 -11.96 -28.79 4.49
C ALA A 235 -13.13 -28.82 5.50
N GLY A 236 -14.21 -29.54 5.17
CA GLY A 236 -15.45 -29.50 5.93
C GLY A 236 -16.34 -28.32 5.54
N TRP A 237 -17.49 -28.23 6.21
CA TRP A 237 -18.50 -27.19 6.01
C TRP A 237 -18.98 -26.68 7.37
N ILE A 238 -19.48 -25.43 7.37
CA ILE A 238 -20.11 -24.82 8.55
C ILE A 238 -21.54 -24.41 8.21
N PRO A 239 -22.48 -24.54 9.18
CA PRO A 239 -23.80 -23.95 9.05
C PRO A 239 -23.72 -22.43 9.13
N VAL A 240 -24.55 -21.74 8.36
CA VAL A 240 -24.70 -20.27 8.40
C VAL A 240 -26.06 -19.88 8.95
N VAL A 241 -26.16 -18.64 9.44
CA VAL A 241 -27.41 -18.08 9.96
C VAL A 241 -28.08 -17.23 8.88
N ASP A 242 -29.10 -17.80 8.24
CA ASP A 242 -29.92 -17.18 7.20
C ASP A 242 -31.43 -17.20 7.56
N PHE A 243 -31.99 -18.40 7.70
CA PHE A 243 -33.40 -18.66 8.02
C PHE A 243 -33.52 -19.54 9.27
N ASN A 244 -34.64 -19.43 9.98
CA ASN A 244 -34.85 -20.21 11.21
C ASN A 244 -35.34 -21.64 10.95
N CYS A 245 -34.59 -22.42 10.18
CA CYS A 245 -35.01 -23.76 9.77
C CYS A 245 -34.77 -24.83 10.84
N PRO A 246 -35.77 -25.69 11.14
CA PRO A 246 -35.67 -26.68 12.23
C PRO A 246 -34.54 -27.70 12.01
N ASN A 247 -34.36 -28.11 10.74
CA ASN A 247 -33.35 -29.07 10.31
C ASN A 247 -31.95 -28.45 10.10
N GLY A 248 -31.78 -27.15 10.39
CA GLY A 248 -30.56 -26.38 10.11
C GLY A 248 -30.71 -25.50 8.87
N GLY A 249 -30.03 -24.34 8.88
CA GLY A 249 -29.97 -23.40 7.75
C GLY A 249 -29.00 -23.83 6.66
N SER A 250 -28.64 -22.90 5.76
CA SER A 250 -27.69 -23.18 4.68
C SER A 250 -26.29 -23.56 5.21
N LYS A 251 -25.48 -24.21 4.36
CA LYS A 251 -24.11 -24.64 4.67
C LYS A 251 -23.13 -24.14 3.63
N VAL A 252 -21.96 -23.71 4.10
CA VAL A 252 -20.85 -23.24 3.26
C VAL A 252 -19.60 -24.08 3.51
N CYS A 253 -18.85 -24.40 2.45
CA CYS A 253 -17.54 -25.04 2.64
C CYS A 253 -16.63 -24.06 3.38
N ALA A 254 -16.01 -24.46 4.51
CA ALA A 254 -15.13 -23.57 5.28
C ALA A 254 -14.12 -24.36 6.10
N PRO A 255 -12.87 -23.87 6.27
CA PRO A 255 -11.81 -24.56 7.00
C PRO A 255 -11.90 -24.40 8.53
N ILE A 256 -13.12 -24.48 9.08
CA ILE A 256 -13.44 -24.87 10.47
C ILE A 256 -13.78 -23.75 11.50
N ASP A 257 -13.61 -22.45 11.24
CA ASP A 257 -13.98 -21.41 12.24
C ASP A 257 -14.98 -20.35 11.74
N CYS A 258 -16.19 -20.33 12.32
CA CYS A 258 -17.15 -19.22 12.25
C CYS A 258 -16.84 -18.15 13.33
N GLY A 259 -17.51 -17.00 13.30
CA GLY A 259 -17.47 -16.00 14.37
C GLY A 259 -16.31 -14.99 14.32
N LYS A 260 -15.33 -15.19 13.44
CA LYS A 260 -14.21 -14.25 13.24
C LYS A 260 -14.62 -13.08 12.35
N LYS A 261 -13.92 -11.95 12.46
CA LYS A 261 -14.14 -10.77 11.61
C LYS A 261 -14.14 -11.18 10.12
N GLY A 262 -15.20 -10.84 9.39
CA GLY A 262 -15.45 -11.17 7.99
C GLY A 262 -15.83 -12.60 7.68
N MET A 263 -15.98 -13.45 8.70
CA MET A 263 -16.52 -14.81 8.56
C MET A 263 -18.01 -14.82 8.91
N PRO A 264 -18.76 -15.84 8.48
CA PRO A 264 -20.12 -16.07 8.95
C PRO A 264 -20.16 -16.12 10.48
N ALA A 265 -21.17 -15.51 11.08
CA ALA A 265 -21.40 -15.60 12.51
C ALA A 265 -21.68 -17.06 12.90
N CYS A 266 -21.15 -17.51 14.04
CA CYS A 266 -21.46 -18.84 14.54
C CYS A 266 -22.93 -18.90 14.96
N PRO A 267 -23.70 -19.94 14.57
CA PRO A 267 -25.05 -20.09 15.09
C PRO A 267 -24.98 -20.27 16.60
N ARG A 268 -25.66 -19.40 17.35
CA ARG A 268 -25.93 -19.66 18.76
C ARG A 268 -26.91 -20.83 18.80
N GLY A 269 -26.66 -21.82 19.67
CA GLY A 269 -27.31 -23.14 19.67
C GLY A 269 -28.85 -23.13 19.76
N THR A 270 -29.44 -24.29 20.06
CA THR A 270 -30.87 -24.57 19.89
C THR A 270 -31.87 -23.62 20.57
N LYS A 271 -31.44 -22.71 21.47
CA LYS A 271 -32.30 -21.64 22.02
C LYS A 271 -32.86 -20.67 20.97
N TRP A 272 -32.29 -20.59 19.77
CA TRP A 272 -32.82 -19.77 18.66
C TRP A 272 -33.73 -20.55 17.71
N LYS A 273 -33.70 -21.89 17.75
CA LYS A 273 -34.58 -22.73 16.95
C LYS A 273 -36.01 -22.62 17.51
N GLY A 274 -36.90 -21.92 16.82
CA GLY A 274 -38.30 -21.75 17.22
C GLY A 274 -38.75 -20.34 17.60
N VAL A 275 -37.87 -19.33 17.52
CA VAL A 275 -38.32 -17.93 17.51
C VAL A 275 -39.04 -17.65 16.18
N GLU A 276 -40.27 -17.15 16.20
CA GLU A 276 -41.06 -16.79 14.99
C GLU A 276 -40.48 -15.56 14.25
N MET A 277 -39.21 -15.62 13.87
CA MET A 277 -38.55 -14.67 12.98
C MET A 277 -38.19 -15.42 11.70
N LEU A 278 -38.91 -15.10 10.62
CA LEU A 278 -38.69 -15.67 9.29
C LEU A 278 -37.30 -15.36 8.73
N GLU A 279 -36.69 -14.24 9.13
CA GLU A 279 -35.34 -13.85 8.76
C GLU A 279 -34.50 -13.57 10.01
N LEU A 280 -33.37 -14.26 10.13
CA LEU A 280 -32.43 -14.06 11.24
C LEU A 280 -31.29 -13.11 10.87
N CYS A 281 -31.25 -12.65 9.61
CA CYS A 281 -30.22 -11.78 9.07
C CYS A 281 -30.58 -10.30 9.23
N PHE A 282 -30.20 -9.70 10.36
CA PHE A 282 -30.27 -8.27 10.61
C PHE A 282 -29.11 -7.84 11.52
N ASP A 283 -28.81 -6.55 11.55
CA ASP A 283 -27.69 -6.03 12.33
C ASP A 283 -27.89 -6.24 13.84
N ASN A 284 -26.83 -6.68 14.51
CA ASN A 284 -26.84 -7.14 15.89
C ASN A 284 -27.81 -8.29 16.16
N SER A 285 -28.13 -9.09 15.14
CA SER A 285 -28.94 -10.29 15.31
C SER A 285 -28.33 -11.19 16.39
N PRO A 286 -29.11 -11.51 17.42
CA PRO A 286 -28.66 -12.31 18.55
C PRO A 286 -28.58 -13.81 18.22
N ALA A 287 -29.04 -14.23 17.04
CA ALA A 287 -28.93 -15.60 16.54
C ALA A 287 -27.49 -15.99 16.17
N GLY A 288 -26.64 -14.99 15.86
CA GLY A 288 -25.23 -15.17 15.55
C GLY A 288 -24.31 -14.83 16.74
N PHE A 289 -23.19 -15.54 16.85
CA PHE A 289 -22.10 -15.24 17.77
C PHE A 289 -20.85 -14.84 16.98
N CYS A 290 -20.23 -13.75 17.43
CA CYS A 290 -18.96 -13.25 16.94
C CYS A 290 -17.95 -13.17 18.08
N GLU A 291 -16.68 -13.44 17.79
CA GLU A 291 -15.60 -13.42 18.77
C GLU A 291 -15.26 -11.99 19.21
N GLY A 292 -14.95 -11.81 20.50
CA GLY A 292 -14.51 -10.53 21.06
C GLY A 292 -15.61 -9.46 21.05
N GLU A 293 -15.27 -8.26 20.59
CA GLU A 293 -16.17 -7.09 20.53
C GLU A 293 -16.88 -6.93 19.17
N LEU A 294 -16.79 -7.94 18.32
CA LEU A 294 -17.38 -7.91 16.98
C LEU A 294 -18.91 -8.01 17.03
N LYS A 295 -19.57 -7.32 16.10
CA LYS A 295 -21.03 -7.31 15.98
C LYS A 295 -21.47 -8.15 14.79
N THR A 296 -22.65 -8.76 14.90
CA THR A 296 -23.31 -9.41 13.76
C THR A 296 -23.86 -8.33 12.81
N MET A 297 -23.70 -8.55 11.51
CA MET A 297 -24.19 -7.66 10.45
C MET A 297 -24.74 -8.54 9.32
N CYS A 298 -25.80 -8.10 8.64
CA CYS A 298 -26.33 -8.85 7.50
C CYS A 298 -25.55 -8.50 6.21
N ASP A 299 -25.07 -9.51 5.49
CA ASP A 299 -24.39 -9.31 4.20
C ASP A 299 -25.38 -9.31 3.01
N ASP A 300 -24.88 -8.98 1.81
CA ASP A 300 -25.67 -8.95 0.58
C ASP A 300 -26.24 -10.33 0.20
N ASN A 301 -25.67 -11.42 0.72
CA ASN A 301 -26.15 -12.79 0.53
C ASN A 301 -27.24 -13.20 1.54
N LYS A 302 -27.68 -12.28 2.40
CA LYS A 302 -28.62 -12.51 3.50
C LYS A 302 -28.10 -13.52 4.53
N VAL A 303 -26.79 -13.49 4.78
CA VAL A 303 -26.12 -14.28 5.83
C VAL A 303 -25.55 -13.36 6.89
N LEU A 304 -25.66 -13.74 8.17
CA LEU A 304 -24.98 -13.01 9.24
C LEU A 304 -23.46 -13.19 9.16
N ILE A 305 -22.75 -12.08 9.14
CA ILE A 305 -21.29 -12.01 9.21
C ILE A 305 -20.84 -11.21 10.44
N CYS A 306 -19.59 -11.40 10.87
CA CYS A 306 -19.02 -10.65 11.98
C CYS A 306 -18.20 -9.45 11.52
N ASN A 307 -18.45 -8.26 12.06
CA ASN A 307 -17.71 -7.03 11.72
C ASN A 307 -17.21 -6.27 12.94
#